data_AF-A0A453ESA6-F1
#
_entry.id   AF-A0A453ESA6-F1
#
_cell.length_a   1.000
_cell.length_b   1.000
_cell.length_c   1.000
_cell.angle_alpha   90.00
_cell.angle_beta   90.00
_cell.angle_gamma   90.00
#
_symmetry.space_group_name_H-M   'P 1'
#
loop_
_entity.id
_entity.type
_entity.pdbx_description
1 polymer ?
#
loop_
_entity_poly.entity_id
_entity_poly.type
_entity_poly.pdbx_seq_one_letter_code
_entity_poly.pdbx_strand_id
1 'polypeptide(L)'
;FLWQLMRYNILQLLKNLRFHSNGKEITDNDILLWANKKVKDSGRQSQMGSFKDRSLSSGIFFVNLLSAVEPRVVNWSLVTKGEKG
;
A
#
# COMPACT_ATOMS: atom_id res chain seq x y z
N PHE A 1 0.52 23.81 -0.49
CA PHE A 1 -0.96 23.77 -0.54
C PHE A 1 -1.51 22.59 -1.35
N LEU A 2 -1.15 22.38 -2.62
CA LEU A 2 -1.72 21.30 -3.45
C LEU A 2 -1.53 19.87 -2.88
N TRP A 3 -0.33 19.53 -2.41
CA TRP A 3 -0.07 18.21 -1.82
C TRP A 3 -0.94 17.91 -0.60
N GLN A 4 -1.17 18.92 0.25
CA GLN A 4 -2.04 18.76 1.42
C GLN A 4 -3.50 18.53 1.01
N LEU A 5 -3.96 19.17 -0.08
CA LEU A 5 -5.29 18.93 -0.62
C LEU A 5 -5.44 17.51 -1.19
N MET A 6 -4.44 17.01 -1.92
CA MET A 6 -4.44 15.62 -2.39
C MET A 6 -4.50 14.63 -1.23
N ARG A 7 -3.64 14.81 -0.22
CA ARG A 7 -3.62 13.99 0.99
C ARG A 7 -4.97 14.00 1.69
N TYR A 8 -5.54 15.20 1.90
CA TYR A 8 -6.84 15.36 2.52
C TYR A 8 -7.93 14.62 1.74
N ASN A 9 -7.97 14.77 0.41
CA ASN A 9 -8.96 14.13 -0.44
C ASN A 9 -8.90 12.59 -0.37
N ILE A 10 -7.69 12.00 -0.42
CA ILE A 10 -7.53 10.54 -0.27
C ILE A 10 -7.99 10.06 1.11
N LEU A 11 -7.64 10.78 2.18
CA LEU A 11 -8.08 10.42 3.53
C LEU A 11 -9.60 10.51 3.69
N GLN A 12 -10.26 11.52 3.09
CA GLN A 12 -11.71 11.60 3.09
C GLN A 12 -12.35 10.46 2.29
N LEU A 13 -11.81 10.10 1.12
CA LEU A 13 -12.30 8.97 0.34
C LEU A 13 -12.21 7.65 1.14
N LEU A 14 -11.06 7.40 1.77
CA LEU A 14 -10.86 6.21 2.60
C LEU A 14 -11.80 6.20 3.82
N LYS A 15 -12.06 7.36 4.42
CA LYS A 15 -13.03 7.50 5.52
C LYS A 15 -14.44 7.14 5.05
N ASN A 16 -14.85 7.60 3.88
CA ASN A 16 -16.17 7.32 3.32
C ASN A 16 -16.36 5.84 2.94
N LEU A 17 -15.28 5.16 2.51
CA LEU A 17 -15.31 3.73 2.17
C LEU A 17 -15.38 2.81 3.39
N ARG A 18 -15.05 3.30 4.59
CA ARG A 18 -15.21 2.52 5.82
C ARG A 18 -16.68 2.47 6.22
N PHE A 19 -17.38 1.43 5.78
CA PHE A 19 -18.71 1.09 6.29
C PHE A 19 -18.72 0.66 7.78
N HIS A 20 -17.56 0.33 8.39
CA HIS A 20 -17.51 -0.40 9.68
C HIS A 20 -16.48 0.09 10.72
N SER A 21 -15.87 1.27 10.59
CA SER A 21 -15.05 1.80 11.70
C SER A 21 -15.80 2.86 12.48
N ASN A 22 -15.89 2.66 13.79
CA ASN A 22 -16.44 3.56 14.80
C ASN A 22 -15.73 4.93 14.84
N GLY A 23 -15.84 5.75 13.79
CA GLY A 23 -15.41 7.15 13.78
C GLY A 23 -13.91 7.42 13.86
N LYS A 24 -13.04 6.40 13.96
CA LYS A 24 -11.58 6.61 14.08
C LYS A 24 -11.00 7.17 12.77
N GLU A 25 -10.35 8.33 12.85
CA GLU A 25 -9.63 8.94 11.73
C GLU A 25 -8.59 7.98 11.14
N ILE A 26 -8.46 8.01 9.82
CA ILE A 26 -7.45 7.23 9.10
C ILE A 26 -6.16 8.00 9.11
N THR A 27 -5.12 7.39 9.66
CA THR A 27 -3.77 7.95 9.68
C THR A 27 -2.88 7.24 8.66
N ASP A 28 -1.74 7.84 8.35
CA ASP A 28 -0.67 7.22 7.55
C ASP A 28 -0.27 5.85 8.11
N ASN A 29 -0.26 5.71 9.44
CA ASN A 29 0.08 4.47 10.11
C ASN A 29 -0.97 3.37 9.84
N ASP A 30 -2.25 3.72 9.79
CA ASP A 30 -3.30 2.75 9.46
C ASP A 30 -3.15 2.23 8.02
N ILE A 31 -2.76 3.10 7.08
CA ILE A 31 -2.49 2.72 5.67
C ILE A 31 -1.27 1.80 5.60
N LEU A 32 -0.21 2.13 6.33
CA LEU A 32 1.02 1.31 6.40
C LEU A 32 0.74 -0.08 6.97
N LEU A 33 0.01 -0.16 8.08
CA LEU A 33 -0.37 -1.41 8.72
C LEU A 33 -1.27 -2.26 7.81
N TRP A 34 -2.25 -1.64 7.14
CA TRP A 34 -3.12 -2.33 6.19
C TRP A 34 -2.32 -2.93 5.04
N ALA A 35 -1.41 -2.17 4.43
CA ALA A 35 -0.63 -2.63 3.29
C ALA A 35 0.28 -3.82 3.67
N ASN A 36 1.03 -3.70 4.77
CA ASN A 36 1.89 -4.77 5.26
C ASN A 36 1.07 -6.02 5.64
N LYS A 37 -0.07 -5.84 6.30
CA LYS A 37 -0.97 -6.96 6.63
C LYS A 37 -1.49 -7.64 5.37
N LYS A 38 -1.92 -6.87 4.37
CA LYS A 38 -2.47 -7.41 3.11
C LYS A 38 -1.45 -8.23 2.33
N VAL A 39 -0.20 -7.77 2.27
CA VAL A 39 0.91 -8.52 1.64
C VAL A 39 1.27 -9.77 2.45
N LYS A 40 1.29 -9.68 3.79
CA LYS A 40 1.54 -10.83 4.65
C LYS A 40 0.47 -11.91 4.50
N ASP A 41 -0.80 -11.51 4.47
CA ASP A 41 -1.95 -12.41 4.35
C ASP A 41 -1.98 -13.12 2.96
N SER A 42 -1.28 -12.61 1.94
CA SER A 42 -1.12 -13.27 0.64
C SER A 42 0.07 -14.26 0.58
N GLY A 43 0.76 -14.47 1.71
CA GLY A 43 1.91 -15.38 1.81
C GLY A 43 3.23 -14.76 1.35
N ARG A 44 3.28 -13.45 1.04
CA ARG A 44 4.50 -12.73 0.68
C ARG A 44 5.14 -12.11 1.93
N GLN A 45 6.46 -12.04 1.96
CA GLN A 45 7.22 -11.51 3.12
C GLN A 45 7.69 -10.06 2.96
N SER A 46 7.37 -9.41 1.83
CA SER A 46 7.74 -8.01 1.61
C SER A 46 6.97 -7.10 2.56
N GLN A 47 7.67 -6.17 3.20
CA GLN A 47 7.12 -5.20 4.15
C GLN A 47 7.83 -3.85 3.99
N MET A 48 7.15 -2.78 4.37
CA MET A 48 7.74 -1.44 4.44
C MET A 48 7.66 -0.89 5.87
N GLY A 49 8.75 -0.28 6.34
CA GLY A 49 8.79 0.40 7.65
C GLY A 49 8.21 1.82 7.62
N SER A 50 8.22 2.47 6.46
CA SER A 50 7.63 3.80 6.24
C SER A 50 7.38 4.03 4.75
N PHE A 51 6.61 5.07 4.41
CA PHE A 51 6.45 5.51 3.01
C PHE A 51 7.75 6.04 2.36
N LYS A 52 8.83 6.20 3.14
CA LYS A 52 10.17 6.63 2.69
C LYS A 52 11.19 5.49 2.70
N ASP A 53 10.76 4.26 2.93
CA ASP A 53 11.64 3.10 3.00
C ASP A 53 12.35 2.87 1.65
N ARG A 54 13.69 2.77 1.67
CA ARG A 54 14.50 2.58 0.46
C ARG A 54 14.14 1.29 -0.27
N SER A 55 13.66 0.26 0.43
CA SER A 55 13.24 -1.00 -0.20
C SER A 55 12.10 -0.83 -1.21
N LEU A 56 11.32 0.26 -1.10
CA LEU A 56 10.24 0.59 -2.02
C LEU A 56 10.74 0.96 -3.42
N SER A 57 12.01 1.36 -3.58
CA SER A 57 12.58 1.73 -4.89
C SER A 57 12.58 0.56 -5.88
N SER A 58 12.64 -0.68 -5.37
CA SER A 58 12.57 -1.89 -6.20
C SER A 58 11.20 -2.12 -6.86
N GLY A 59 10.14 -1.44 -6.39
CA GLY A 59 8.77 -1.66 -6.84
C GLY A 59 8.13 -2.98 -6.41
N ILE A 60 8.92 -3.95 -5.93
CA ILE A 60 8.48 -5.31 -5.59
C ILE A 60 7.38 -5.32 -4.52
N PHE A 61 7.47 -4.44 -3.52
CA PHE A 61 6.43 -4.32 -2.49
C PHE A 61 5.07 -3.96 -3.12
N PHE A 62 5.05 -2.99 -4.05
CA PHE A 62 3.82 -2.57 -4.71
C PHE A 62 3.24 -3.65 -5.61
N VAL A 63 4.08 -4.40 -6.34
CA VAL A 63 3.63 -5.55 -7.13
C VAL A 63 3.03 -6.65 -6.26
N ASN A 64 3.68 -6.97 -5.12
CA ASN A 64 3.12 -7.90 -4.14
C ASN A 64 1.78 -7.43 -3.58
N LEU A 65 1.64 -6.12 -3.29
CA LEU A 65 0.41 -5.54 -2.79
C LEU A 65 -0.71 -5.60 -3.83
N LEU A 66 -0.43 -5.26 -5.10
CA LEU A 66 -1.40 -5.38 -6.20
C LEU A 66 -1.87 -6.82 -6.37
N SER A 67 -0.93 -7.77 -6.40
CA SER A 67 -1.28 -9.20 -6.49
C SER A 67 -2.05 -9.69 -5.27
N ALA A 68 -1.88 -9.10 -4.10
CA ALA A 68 -2.63 -9.46 -2.90
C ALA A 68 -4.07 -8.91 -2.93
N VAL A 69 -4.28 -7.75 -3.57
CA VAL A 69 -5.61 -7.14 -3.72
C VAL A 69 -6.40 -7.83 -4.84
N GLU A 70 -5.78 -8.04 -5.99
CA GLU A 70 -6.37 -8.72 -7.13
C GLU A 70 -5.28 -9.56 -7.83
N PRO A 71 -5.22 -10.88 -7.60
CA PRO A 71 -4.20 -11.74 -8.17
C PRO A 71 -4.17 -11.76 -9.70
N ARG A 72 -5.31 -11.49 -10.36
CA ARG A 72 -5.44 -11.60 -11.82
C ARG A 72 -4.78 -10.46 -12.60
N VAL A 73 -4.46 -9.34 -11.96
CA VAL A 73 -3.88 -8.16 -12.64
C VAL A 73 -2.35 -8.19 -12.71
N VAL A 74 -1.69 -9.15 -12.03
CA VAL A 74 -0.22 -9.24 -12.00
C VAL A 74 0.26 -10.45 -12.79
N ASN A 75 1.00 -10.20 -13.87
CA ASN A 75 1.76 -11.22 -14.56
C ASN A 75 3.21 -11.26 -14.03
N TRP A 76 3.53 -12.27 -13.22
CA TRP A 76 4.84 -12.44 -12.60
C TRP A 76 5.98 -12.69 -13.59
N SER A 77 5.71 -13.14 -14.83
CA SER A 77 6.76 -13.32 -15.83
C SER A 77 7.37 -12.01 -16.32
N LEU A 78 6.66 -10.89 -16.13
CA LEU A 78 7.10 -9.55 -16.52
C LEU A 78 7.77 -8.80 -15.35
N VAL A 79 7.69 -9.35 -14.14
CA VAL A 79 8.22 -8.71 -12.93
C VAL A 79 9.72 -8.96 -12.85
N THR A 80 10.51 -7.89 -12.83
CA THR A 80 11.96 -7.93 -12.65
C THR A 80 12.32 -7.63 -11.19
N LYS A 81 13.58 -7.90 -10.79
CA LYS A 81 14.04 -7.68 -9.41
C LYS A 81 14.09 -6.19 -8.99
N GLY A 82 13.87 -5.26 -9.93
CA GLY A 82 14.05 -3.82 -9.75
C GLY A 82 15.53 -3.43 -9.64
N GLU A 83 15.87 -2.22 -10.07
CA GLU A 83 17.21 -1.67 -9.88
C GLU A 83 17.37 -1.17 -8.44
N LYS A 84 18.51 -1.50 -7.81
CA LYS A 84 18.85 -0.95 -6.51
C LYS A 84 19.38 0.47 -6.71
N GLY A 85 18.50 1.46 -6.62
CA GLY A 85 18.88 2.88 -6.42
C GLY A 85 19.56 3.08 -5.06
#